data_AF-A0A1F7J4Y5-F1
#
_entry.id   AF-A0A1F7J4Y5-F1
#
_cell.length_a   1.000
_cell.length_b   1.000
_cell.length_c   1.000
_cell.angle_alpha   90.00
_cell.angle_beta   90.00
_cell.angle_gamma   90.00
#
_symmetry.space_group_name_H-M   'P 1'
#
loop_
_entity.id
_entity.type
_entity.pdbx_description
1 polymer ?
#
loop_
_entity_poly.entity_id
_entity_poly.type
_entity_poly.pdbx_seq_one_letter_code
_entity_poly.pdbx_strand_id
1 'polypeptide(L)'
;MLTKTDFTNLRNEFATKKDLKKFVTNTEFRYEINRLDKRIDDFHKEFVEFKDTVLQTLDWLVGAFKDFKDELQILTSRYPDIHDRLDNHEIRITKLEKKTN
;
A
#
# COMPACT_ATOMS: atom_id res chain seq x y z
N MET A 1 -31.41 -17.46 67.49
CA MET A 1 -30.49 -16.32 67.74
C MET A 1 -29.37 -16.42 66.72
N LEU A 2 -29.10 -15.37 65.94
CA LEU A 2 -27.93 -15.36 65.06
C LEU A 2 -26.66 -15.21 65.91
N THR A 3 -25.65 -16.05 65.64
CA THR A 3 -24.39 -16.08 66.36
C THR A 3 -23.33 -15.25 65.65
N LYS A 4 -22.28 -14.84 66.38
CA LYS A 4 -21.12 -14.14 65.78
C LYS A 4 -20.48 -14.93 64.64
N THR A 5 -20.54 -16.25 64.72
CA THR A 5 -20.07 -17.15 63.66
C THR A 5 -20.90 -16.99 62.39
N ASP A 6 -22.23 -16.90 62.50
CA ASP A 6 -23.12 -16.68 61.37
C ASP A 6 -22.82 -15.34 60.66
N PHE A 7 -22.56 -14.28 61.42
CA PHE A 7 -22.16 -12.98 60.85
C PHE A 7 -20.78 -13.00 60.18
N THR A 8 -19.86 -13.83 60.67
CA THR A 8 -18.50 -13.94 60.13
C THR A 8 -18.52 -14.72 58.81
N ASN A 9 -19.27 -15.82 58.76
CA ASN A 9 -19.49 -16.59 57.54
C ASN A 9 -20.16 -15.74 56.47
N LEU A 10 -21.24 -15.03 56.83
CA LEU A 10 -21.93 -14.13 55.90
C LEU A 10 -20.99 -13.04 55.34
N ARG A 11 -20.13 -12.45 56.18
CA ARG A 11 -19.16 -11.43 55.75
C ARG A 11 -18.11 -11.97 54.77
N ASN A 12 -17.73 -13.24 54.90
CA ASN A 12 -16.74 -13.88 54.02
C ASN A 12 -17.33 -14.29 52.67
N GLU A 13 -18.64 -14.48 52.57
CA GLU A 13 -19.35 -14.75 51.32
C GLU A 13 -19.52 -13.48 50.44
N PHE A 14 -19.45 -12.28 51.03
CA PHE A 14 -19.56 -11.03 50.29
C PHE A 14 -18.22 -10.51 49.79
N ALA A 15 -18.18 -10.07 48.53
CA ALA A 15 -17.02 -9.39 47.95
C ALA A 15 -16.69 -8.12 48.75
N THR A 16 -15.41 -7.95 49.11
CA THR A 16 -14.97 -6.74 49.82
C THR A 16 -14.77 -5.58 48.85
N LYS A 17 -14.71 -4.35 49.37
CA LYS A 17 -14.32 -3.16 48.59
C LYS A 17 -12.95 -3.33 47.90
N LYS A 18 -12.05 -4.16 48.46
CA LYS A 18 -10.75 -4.46 47.84
C LYS A 18 -10.90 -5.42 46.67
N ASP A 19 -11.82 -6.38 46.75
CA ASP A 19 -12.13 -7.30 45.66
C ASP A 19 -12.78 -6.56 44.49
N LEU A 20 -13.68 -5.62 44.77
CA LEU A 20 -14.31 -4.76 43.77
C LEU A 20 -13.32 -3.84 43.03
N LYS A 21 -12.20 -3.45 43.67
CA LYS A 21 -11.14 -2.66 43.02
C LYS A 21 -10.27 -3.46 42.04
N LYS A 22 -10.32 -4.80 42.09
CA LYS A 22 -9.63 -5.65 41.10
C LYS A 22 -10.43 -5.82 39.82
N PHE A 23 -11.71 -5.44 39.81
CA PHE A 23 -12.52 -5.45 38.62
C PHE A 23 -12.30 -4.17 37.83
N VAL A 24 -12.15 -4.33 36.51
CA VAL A 24 -12.01 -3.21 35.57
C VAL A 24 -13.21 -2.29 35.73
N THR A 25 -12.94 -1.03 35.99
CA THR A 25 -13.98 -0.01 36.15
C THR A 25 -14.55 0.38 34.80
N ASN A 26 -15.80 0.85 34.76
CA ASN A 26 -16.41 1.39 33.53
C ASN A 26 -15.57 2.52 32.90
N THR A 27 -14.81 3.26 33.70
CA THR A 27 -13.88 4.30 33.26
C THR A 27 -12.65 3.73 32.54
N GLU A 28 -12.08 2.64 33.03
CA GLU A 28 -10.95 1.96 32.36
C GLU A 28 -11.39 1.32 31.05
N PHE A 29 -12.58 0.71 31.01
CA PHE A 29 -13.16 0.22 29.75
C PHE A 29 -13.37 1.33 28.73
N ARG A 30 -13.93 2.47 29.14
CA ARG A 30 -14.11 3.63 28.24
C ARG A 30 -12.79 4.19 27.75
N TYR A 31 -11.77 4.23 28.60
CA TYR A 31 -10.43 4.66 28.20
C TYR A 31 -9.84 3.73 27.14
N GLU A 32 -9.92 2.42 27.36
CA GLU A 32 -9.42 1.42 26.41
C GLU A 32 -10.19 1.44 25.08
N ILE A 33 -11.52 1.60 25.10
CA ILE A 33 -12.35 1.76 23.90
C ILE A 33 -11.91 3.01 23.12
N ASN A 34 -11.83 4.17 23.77
CA ASN A 34 -11.40 5.41 23.11
C ASN A 34 -9.98 5.29 22.53
N ARG A 35 -9.08 4.57 23.22
CA ARG A 35 -7.72 4.30 22.72
C ARG A 35 -7.74 3.41 21.49
N LEU A 36 -8.60 2.38 21.47
CA LEU A 36 -8.75 1.50 20.32
C LEU A 36 -9.40 2.23 19.13
N ASP A 37 -10.44 3.01 19.36
CA ASP A 37 -11.10 3.82 18.32
C ASP A 37 -10.08 4.76 17.66
N LYS A 38 -9.29 5.48 18.46
CA LYS A 38 -8.23 6.35 17.92
C LYS A 38 -7.22 5.57 17.07
N ARG A 39 -6.80 4.39 17.51
CA ARG A 39 -5.85 3.55 16.75
C ARG A 39 -6.45 3.06 15.43
N ILE A 40 -7.76 2.78 15.41
CA ILE A 40 -8.48 2.39 14.19
C ILE A 40 -8.56 3.58 13.23
N ASP A 41 -8.85 4.78 13.73
CA ASP A 41 -8.89 6.00 12.93
C ASP A 41 -7.50 6.32 12.33
N ASP A 42 -6.45 6.25 13.15
CA ASP A 42 -5.07 6.47 12.71
C ASP A 42 -4.68 5.44 11.63
N PHE A 43 -4.99 4.15 11.84
CA PHE A 43 -4.74 3.10 10.85
C PHE A 43 -5.53 3.31 9.56
N HIS A 44 -6.79 3.72 9.65
CA HIS A 44 -7.63 4.00 8.49
C HIS A 44 -7.02 5.12 7.64
N LYS A 45 -6.53 6.18 8.29
CA LYS A 45 -5.87 7.28 7.62
C LYS A 45 -4.60 6.84 6.89
N GLU A 46 -3.71 6.10 7.57
CA GLU A 46 -2.49 5.55 6.96
C GLU A 46 -2.82 4.65 5.76
N PHE A 47 -3.87 3.83 5.87
CA PHE A 47 -4.30 2.96 4.79
C PHE A 47 -4.81 3.73 3.56
N VAL A 48 -5.54 4.84 3.77
CA VAL A 48 -6.00 5.70 2.67
C VAL A 48 -4.80 6.36 1.98
N GLU A 49 -3.86 6.91 2.74
CA GLU A 49 -2.64 7.53 2.18
C GLU A 49 -1.79 6.52 1.40
N PHE A 50 -1.65 5.30 1.93
CA PHE A 50 -0.98 4.20 1.24
C PHE A 50 -1.69 3.84 -0.07
N LYS A 51 -3.02 3.70 -0.06
CA LYS A 51 -3.82 3.39 -1.25
C LYS A 51 -3.62 4.45 -2.34
N ASP A 52 -3.67 5.72 -1.97
CA ASP A 52 -3.51 6.82 -2.91
C ASP A 52 -2.11 6.84 -3.53
N THR A 53 -1.07 6.58 -2.71
CA THR A 53 0.31 6.46 -3.20
C THR A 53 0.46 5.32 -4.20
N VAL A 54 -0.14 4.16 -3.93
CA VAL A 54 -0.12 3.01 -4.84
C VAL A 54 -0.83 3.35 -6.15
N LEU A 55 -2.01 3.97 -6.10
CA LEU A 55 -2.75 4.36 -7.30
C LEU A 55 -1.98 5.37 -8.16
N GLN A 56 -1.39 6.40 -7.55
CA GLN A 56 -0.56 7.36 -8.27
C GLN A 56 0.65 6.70 -8.95
N THR A 57 1.28 5.75 -8.27
CA THR A 57 2.42 5.02 -8.82
C THR A 57 1.99 4.15 -10.00
N LEU A 58 0.84 3.48 -9.89
CA LEU A 58 0.29 2.66 -10.97
C LEU A 58 -0.10 3.51 -12.18
N ASP A 59 -0.76 4.65 -11.97
CA ASP A 59 -1.12 5.57 -13.04
C ASP A 59 0.12 6.07 -13.78
N TRP A 60 1.17 6.46 -13.03
CA TRP A 60 2.44 6.86 -13.63
C TRP A 60 3.09 5.73 -14.45
N LEU A 61 3.15 4.51 -13.89
CA LEU A 61 3.70 3.36 -14.60
C LEU A 61 2.91 3.05 -15.88
N VAL A 62 1.58 3.08 -15.82
CA VAL A 62 0.72 2.84 -16.99
C VAL A 62 0.96 3.91 -18.06
N GLY A 63 1.13 5.17 -17.67
CA GLY A 63 1.54 6.25 -18.58
C GLY A 63 2.87 5.97 -19.25
N ALA A 64 3.92 5.67 -18.46
CA ALA A 64 5.25 5.38 -18.97
C ALA A 64 5.27 4.16 -19.92
N PHE A 65 4.51 3.10 -19.61
CA PHE A 65 4.40 1.93 -20.48
C PHE A 65 3.69 2.25 -21.80
N LYS A 66 2.70 3.13 -21.77
CA LYS A 66 2.01 3.58 -22.98
C LYS A 66 2.95 4.38 -23.88
N ASP A 67 3.67 5.34 -23.30
CA ASP A 67 4.64 6.15 -24.04
C ASP A 67 5.74 5.28 -24.66
N PHE A 68 6.27 4.33 -23.88
CA PHE A 68 7.26 3.37 -24.35
C PHE A 68 6.74 2.51 -25.51
N LYS A 69 5.49 2.04 -25.42
CA LYS A 69 4.86 1.28 -26.50
C LYS A 69 4.71 2.11 -27.77
N ASP A 70 4.29 3.37 -27.64
CA ASP A 70 4.12 4.28 -28.77
C ASP A 70 5.48 4.59 -29.44
N GLU A 71 6.54 4.81 -28.65
CA GLU A 71 7.91 4.97 -29.15
C GLU A 71 8.40 3.73 -29.91
N LEU A 72 8.20 2.53 -29.34
CA LEU A 72 8.54 1.28 -30.01
C LEU A 72 7.79 1.13 -31.33
N GLN A 73 6.50 1.44 -31.37
CA GLN A 73 5.72 1.37 -32.59
C GLN A 73 6.25 2.32 -33.66
N ILE A 74 6.61 3.55 -33.30
CA ILE A 74 7.23 4.52 -34.22
C ILE A 74 8.57 3.99 -34.73
N LEU A 75 9.41 3.47 -33.83
CA LEU A 75 10.74 2.94 -34.19
C LEU A 75 10.61 1.75 -35.15
N THR A 76 9.76 0.78 -34.83
CA THR A 76 9.49 -0.38 -35.68
C THR A 76 8.95 0.04 -37.04
N SER A 77 8.10 1.06 -37.11
CA SER A 77 7.55 1.55 -38.37
C SER A 77 8.59 2.27 -39.24
N ARG A 78 9.59 2.91 -38.64
CA ARG A 78 10.67 3.61 -39.37
C ARG A 78 11.81 2.70 -39.79
N TYR A 79 11.95 1.54 -39.16
CA TYR A 79 13.06 0.62 -39.41
C TYR A 79 13.16 0.18 -40.89
N PRO A 80 12.06 -0.19 -41.59
CA PRO A 80 12.13 -0.56 -43.00
C PRO A 80 12.59 0.58 -43.91
N ASP A 81 12.09 1.80 -43.73
CA ASP A 81 12.48 2.96 -44.54
C ASP A 81 13.97 3.28 -44.39
N ILE A 82 14.50 3.19 -43.16
CA ILE A 82 15.93 3.38 -42.90
C ILE A 82 16.74 2.27 -43.59
N HIS A 83 16.26 1.02 -43.54
CA HIS A 83 16.92 -0.11 -44.17
C HIS A 83 16.95 0.02 -45.71
N ASP A 84 15.81 0.35 -46.32
CA ASP A 84 15.72 0.58 -47.77
C ASP A 84 16.63 1.72 -48.23
N ARG A 85 16.74 2.79 -47.44
CA ARG A 85 17.66 3.90 -47.72
C ARG A 85 19.13 3.48 -47.61
N LEU A 86 19.46 2.65 -46.62
CA LEU A 86 20.80 2.06 -46.44
C LEU A 86 21.17 1.19 -47.64
N ASP A 87 20.29 0.28 -48.06
CA ASP A 87 20.51 -0.58 -49.22
C ASP A 87 20.72 0.23 -50.50
N ASN A 88 19.91 1.27 -50.69
CA ASN A 88 20.07 2.18 -51.82
C ASN A 88 21.40 2.95 -51.79
N HIS A 89 21.83 3.40 -50.60
CA HIS A 89 23.11 4.05 -50.42
C HIS A 89 24.27 3.09 -50.73
N GLU A 90 24.20 1.85 -50.25
CA GLU A 90 25.19 0.81 -50.50
C GLU A 90 25.35 0.56 -52.01
N ILE A 91 24.24 0.33 -52.72
CA ILE A 91 24.24 0.13 -54.19
C ILE A 91 24.90 1.31 -54.91
N ARG A 92 24.63 2.55 -54.48
CA ARG A 92 25.19 3.76 -55.09
C ARG A 92 26.69 3.86 -54.85
N ILE A 93 27.15 3.57 -53.63
CA ILE A 93 28.58 3.57 -53.28
C ILE A 93 29.33 2.54 -54.11
N THR A 94 28.85 1.29 -54.16
CA THR A 94 29.48 0.23 -54.96
C THR A 94 29.61 0.63 -56.44
N LYS A 95 28.60 1.31 -57.00
CA LYS A 95 28.65 1.81 -58.38
C LYS A 95 29.70 2.91 -58.58
N LEU A 96 29.92 3.77 -57.59
CA LEU A 96 30.94 4.83 -57.63
C LEU A 96 32.35 4.26 -57.49
N GLU A 97 32.54 3.28 -56.59
CA GLU A 97 33.83 2.61 -56.42
C GLU A 97 34.27 1.89 -57.70
N LYS A 98 33.33 1.20 -58.38
CA LYS A 98 33.58 0.57 -59.69
C LYS A 98 33.87 1.54 -60.83
N LYS A 99 33.55 2.82 -60.69
CA LYS A 99 33.85 3.87 -61.69
C LYS A 99 35.15 4.60 -61.42
N THR A 100 35.66 4.52 -60.20
CA THR A 100 36.85 5.26 -59.74
C THR A 100 38.11 4.41 -59.81
N ASN A 101 37.95 3.07 -59.80
CA ASN A 101 38.96 2.09 -60.20
C ASN A 101 38.81 1.73 -61.68
#